data_AF-A0A660SWD1-F1
#
_entry.id   AF-A0A660SWD1-F1
#
_cell.length_a   1.000
_cell.length_b   1.000
_cell.length_c   1.000
_cell.angle_alpha   90.00
_cell.angle_beta   90.00
_cell.angle_gamma   90.00
#
_symmetry.space_group_name_H-M   'P 1'
#
loop_
_entity.id
_entity.type
_entity.pdbx_description
1 polymer ?
#
loop_
_entity_poly.entity_id
_entity_poly.type
_entity_poly.pdbx_seq_one_letter_code
_entity_poly.pdbx_strand_id
1 'polypeptide(L)'
;MNTRLFRQFSYPGLRMQQLSDQLGLSRKTLYNHFPGGKRGIWMSCVEREMLDFSDRLSLIVEDHESDYVDRGGRILDIGQEAVDLSNGAEGFISPGEKSPQE
;
A
#
# COMPACT_ATOMS: atom_id res chain seq x y z
N MET A 1 1.33 6.65 5.62
CA MET A 1 0.28 5.84 6.24
C MET A 1 0.55 4.42 5.80
N ASN A 2 0.67 3.48 6.73
CA ASN A 2 1.26 2.18 6.43
C ASN A 2 0.28 1.29 5.63
N THR A 3 0.62 0.96 4.38
CA THR A 3 -0.17 0.08 3.49
C THR A 3 -0.35 -1.35 4.02
N ARG A 4 0.39 -1.72 5.07
CA ARG A 4 0.35 -3.03 5.74
C ARG A 4 -1.06 -3.53 6.07
N LEU A 5 -1.99 -2.66 6.50
CA LEU A 5 -3.35 -3.09 6.84
C LEU A 5 -4.15 -3.55 5.62
N PHE A 6 -3.97 -2.91 4.47
CA PHE A 6 -4.60 -3.33 3.23
C PHE A 6 -3.99 -4.62 2.67
N ARG A 7 -2.69 -4.84 2.90
CA ARG A 7 -2.03 -6.11 2.56
C ARG A 7 -2.48 -7.26 3.46
N GLN A 8 -2.64 -7.00 4.75
CA GLN A 8 -3.04 -8.02 5.73
C GLN A 8 -4.49 -8.49 5.57
N PHE A 9 -5.41 -7.56 5.34
CA PHE A 9 -6.85 -7.88 5.34
C PHE A 9 -7.48 -7.90 3.94
N SER A 10 -6.70 -7.61 2.88
CA SER A 10 -7.18 -7.26 1.54
C SER A 10 -8.11 -6.03 1.52
N TYR A 11 -8.27 -5.39 0.35
CA TYR A 11 -9.20 -4.25 0.25
C TYR A 11 -10.65 -4.64 0.60
N PRO A 12 -11.22 -5.76 0.12
CA PRO A 12 -12.58 -6.16 0.50
C PRO A 12 -12.73 -6.48 1.99
N GLY A 13 -11.77 -7.21 2.56
CA GLY A 13 -11.84 -7.69 3.96
C GLY A 13 -11.59 -6.62 5.02
N LEU A 14 -10.90 -5.53 4.67
CA LEU A 14 -10.66 -4.43 5.61
C LEU A 14 -11.93 -3.63 5.89
N ARG A 15 -12.28 -3.47 7.16
CA ARG A 15 -13.41 -2.66 7.65
C ARG A 15 -12.94 -1.35 8.29
N MET A 16 -13.78 -0.33 8.22
CA MET A 16 -13.49 0.97 8.85
C MET A 16 -13.32 0.90 10.38
N GLN A 17 -13.97 -0.05 11.05
CA GLN A 17 -13.78 -0.26 12.48
C GLN A 17 -12.36 -0.77 12.77
N GLN A 18 -11.84 -1.72 11.99
CA GLN A 18 -10.47 -2.21 12.16
C GLN A 18 -9.43 -1.10 11.93
N LEU A 19 -9.66 -0.22 10.95
CA LEU A 19 -8.83 0.97 10.74
C LEU A 19 -8.88 1.93 11.95
N SER A 20 -10.06 2.15 12.52
CA SER A 20 -10.25 2.95 13.73
C SER A 20 -9.46 2.38 14.91
N ASP A 21 -9.57 1.07 15.14
CA ASP A 21 -8.93 0.38 16.26
C ASP A 21 -7.40 0.36 16.11
N GLN A 22 -6.90 0.08 14.90
CA GLN A 22 -5.46 0.00 14.62
C GLN A 22 -4.76 1.37 14.66
N LEU A 23 -5.46 2.44 14.27
CA LEU A 23 -4.90 3.79 14.25
C LEU A 23 -5.14 4.55 15.56
N GLY A 24 -5.94 4.00 16.49
CA GLY A 24 -6.35 4.70 17.71
C GLY A 24 -7.17 5.96 17.44
N LEU A 25 -7.82 6.04 16.28
CA LEU A 25 -8.63 7.18 15.85
C LEU A 25 -10.10 6.81 15.90
N SER A 26 -10.99 7.74 16.22
CA SER A 26 -12.42 7.49 16.11
C SER A 26 -12.84 7.33 14.64
N ARG A 27 -13.87 6.52 14.37
CA ARG A 27 -14.45 6.44 13.02
C ARG A 27 -14.89 7.80 12.49
N LYS A 28 -15.44 8.68 13.35
CA LYS A 28 -15.82 10.04 12.97
C LYS A 28 -14.61 10.83 12.46
N THR A 29 -13.48 10.74 13.16
CA THR A 29 -12.22 11.36 12.74
C THR A 29 -11.77 10.83 11.38
N LEU A 30 -11.82 9.51 11.16
CA LEU A 30 -11.45 8.91 9.87
C LEU A 30 -12.35 9.40 8.73
N TYR A 31 -13.67 9.46 8.91
CA TYR A 31 -14.57 9.97 7.87
C TYR A 31 -14.42 11.47 7.63
N ASN A 32 -14.07 12.25 8.66
CA ASN A 32 -13.80 13.68 8.50
C ASN A 32 -12.55 13.93 7.65
N HIS A 33 -11.47 13.17 7.87
CA HIS A 33 -10.23 13.31 7.09
C HIS A 33 -10.29 12.59 5.74
N PHE A 34 -11.08 11.53 5.64
CA PHE A 34 -11.25 10.74 4.42
C PHE A 34 -12.75 10.62 4.09
N PRO A 35 -13.35 11.62 3.42
CA PRO A 35 -14.78 11.63 3.11
C PRO A 35 -15.22 10.43 2.25
N GLY A 36 -14.33 9.91 1.42
CA GLY A 36 -14.54 8.68 0.64
C GLY A 36 -14.44 7.38 1.45
N GLY A 37 -14.31 7.47 2.78
CA GLY A 37 -14.16 6.33 3.69
C GLY A 37 -12.96 5.46 3.33
N LYS A 38 -13.16 4.13 3.32
CA LYS A 38 -12.12 3.15 2.99
C LYS A 38 -11.45 3.41 1.65
N ARG A 39 -12.21 3.85 0.64
CA ARG A 39 -11.67 4.18 -0.69
C ARG A 39 -10.77 5.40 -0.63
N GLY A 40 -11.16 6.45 0.10
CA GLY A 40 -10.34 7.65 0.29
C GLY A 40 -9.02 7.32 0.96
N ILE A 41 -9.08 6.54 2.04
CA ILE A 41 -7.91 6.04 2.76
C ILE A 41 -6.99 5.23 1.82
N TRP A 42 -7.55 4.33 1.02
CA TRP A 42 -6.79 3.53 0.07
C TRP A 42 -6.08 4.40 -0.98
N MET A 43 -6.79 5.35 -1.59
CA MET A 43 -6.22 6.27 -2.57
C MET A 43 -5.07 7.07 -1.98
N SER A 44 -5.23 7.64 -0.78
CA SER A 44 -4.14 8.39 -0.12
C SER A 44 -2.94 7.51 0.24
N CYS A 45 -3.15 6.21 0.49
CA CYS A 45 -2.03 5.28 0.67
C CYS A 45 -1.30 5.04 -0.66
N VAL A 46 -2.03 4.79 -1.75
CA VAL A 46 -1.45 4.61 -3.09
C VAL A 46 -0.70 5.86 -3.54
N GLU A 47 -1.30 7.04 -3.39
CA GLU A 47 -0.68 8.33 -3.73
C GLU A 47 0.65 8.51 -3.00
N ARG A 48 0.69 8.22 -1.70
CA ARG A 48 1.94 8.32 -0.93
C ARG A 48 2.99 7.32 -1.40
N GLU A 49 2.62 6.07 -1.68
CA GLU A 49 3.57 5.07 -2.17
C GLU A 49 4.12 5.46 -3.56
N MET A 50 3.28 6.05 -4.43
CA MET A 50 3.73 6.56 -5.73
C MET A 50 4.68 7.76 -5.59
N LEU A 51 4.46 8.65 -4.62
CA LEU A 51 5.39 9.73 -4.31
C LEU A 51 6.73 9.18 -3.81
N ASP A 52 6.70 8.28 -2.83
CA ASP A 52 7.91 7.64 -2.30
C ASP A 52 8.67 6.89 -3.42
N PHE A 53 7.95 6.21 -4.33
CA PHE A 53 8.54 5.55 -5.51
C PHE A 53 9.18 6.55 -6.48
N SER A 54 8.48 7.65 -6.80
CA SER A 54 8.97 8.71 -7.67
C SER A 54 10.25 9.36 -7.10
N ASP A 55 10.28 9.64 -5.80
CA ASP A 55 11.43 10.25 -5.14
C ASP A 55 12.67 9.35 -5.23
N ARG A 56 12.49 8.03 -5.06
CA ARG A 56 13.59 7.06 -5.22
C ARG A 56 14.10 6.99 -6.65
N LEU A 57 13.22 7.09 -7.65
CA LEU A 57 13.64 7.14 -9.06
C LEU A 57 14.43 8.42 -9.36
N SER A 58 13.98 9.57 -8.88
CA SER A 58 14.68 10.84 -9.05
C SER A 58 16.11 10.77 -8.52
N LEU A 59 16.31 10.20 -7.33
CA LEU A 59 17.65 10.04 -6.74
C LEU A 59 18.60 9.19 -7.59
N ILE A 60 18.10 8.21 -8.35
CA ILE A 60 18.94 7.40 -9.24
C ILE A 60 19.25 8.16 -10.53
N VAL A 61 18.27 8.87 -11.08
CA VAL A 61 18.46 9.63 -12.33
C VAL A 61 19.42 10.80 -12.13
N GLU A 62 19.34 11.45 -10.98
CA GLU A 62 20.21 12.57 -10.57
C GLU A 62 21.61 12.14 -10.12
N ASP A 63 21.85 10.83 -9.97
CA ASP A 63 23.19 10.29 -9.69
C ASP A 63 24.10 10.46 -10.92
N HIS A 64 25.11 11.31 -10.77
CA HIS A 64 26.10 11.62 -11.82
C HIS A 64 27.40 10.80 -11.69
N GLU A 65 27.57 10.06 -10.60
CA GLU A 65 28.76 9.25 -10.33
C GLU A 65 28.64 7.85 -10.96
N SER A 66 27.42 7.31 -10.99
CA SER A 66 27.12 6.00 -11.58
C SER A 66 27.00 6.03 -13.10
N ASP A 67 27.44 4.97 -13.77
CA ASP A 67 27.28 4.84 -15.22
C ASP A 67 25.80 4.56 -15.61
N TYR A 68 25.52 4.58 -16.92
CA TYR A 68 24.16 4.40 -17.43
C TYR A 68 23.59 3.00 -17.13
N VAL A 69 24.43 1.96 -17.19
CA VAL A 69 24.00 0.57 -16.99
C VAL A 69 23.67 0.34 -15.52
N ASP A 70 24.50 0.84 -14.61
CA ASP A 70 24.27 0.74 -13.16
C ASP A 70 22.98 1.46 -12.74
N ARG A 71 22.72 2.66 -13.29
CA ARG A 71 21.45 3.37 -13.05
C ARG A 71 20.26 2.62 -13.62
N GLY A 72 20.40 2.06 -14.82
CA GLY A 72 19.37 1.21 -15.43
C GLY A 72 19.03 0.01 -14.56
N GLY A 73 20.04 -0.68 -14.03
CA GLY A 73 19.86 -1.81 -13.10
C GLY A 73 19.09 -1.41 -11.85
N ARG A 74 19.51 -0.32 -11.19
CA ARG A 74 18.85 0.17 -9.97
C ARG A 74 17.40 0.61 -10.19
N ILE A 75 17.08 1.17 -11.36
CA ILE A 75 15.68 1.50 -11.73
C ILE A 75 14.84 0.23 -11.85
N LEU A 76 15.39 -0.82 -12.48
CA LEU A 76 14.70 -2.09 -12.62
C LEU A 76 14.50 -2.80 -11.27
N ASP A 77 15.49 -2.73 -10.37
CA ASP A 77 15.38 -3.27 -9.01
C ASP A 77 14.23 -2.62 -8.23
N ILE A 78 14.11 -1.29 -8.30
CA ILE A 78 12.99 -0.56 -7.71
C ILE A 78 11.64 -0.98 -8.31
N GLY A 79 11.60 -1.18 -9.62
CA GLY A 79 10.40 -1.69 -10.31
C GLY A 79 10.02 -3.09 -9.83
N GLN A 80 11.00 -3.98 -9.69
CA GLN A 80 10.79 -5.34 -9.21
C GLN A 80 10.28 -5.36 -7.77
N GLU A 81 10.86 -4.56 -6.86
CA GLU A 81 10.35 -4.43 -5.50
C GLU A 81 8.88 -4.00 -5.47
N ALA A 82 8.48 -3.04 -6.30
CA ALA A 82 7.10 -2.57 -6.37
C ALA A 82 6.13 -3.67 -6.85
N VAL A 83 6.57 -4.50 -7.79
CA VAL A 83 5.84 -5.68 -8.29
C VAL A 83 5.75 -6.76 -7.21
N ASP A 84 6.84 -7.07 -6.52
CA ASP A 84 6.87 -8.07 -5.45
C ASP A 84 5.96 -7.68 -4.28
N LEU A 85 5.91 -6.39 -3.94
CA LEU A 85 4.98 -5.86 -2.94
C LEU A 85 3.51 -6.02 -3.35
N SER A 86 3.24 -6.09 -4.65
CA SER A 86 1.89 -6.32 -5.20
C SER A 86 1.53 -7.81 -5.24
N ASN A 87 2.50 -8.69 -5.49
CA ASN A 87 2.32 -10.14 -5.59
C ASN A 87 2.42 -10.87 -4.23
N GLY A 88 3.13 -10.31 -3.25
CA GLY A 88 3.33 -10.90 -1.92
C GLY A 88 2.06 -11.04 -1.05
N ALA A 89 0.89 -10.63 -1.56
CA ALA A 89 -0.41 -10.81 -0.91
C ALA A 89 -1.05 -12.20 -1.19
N GLU A 90 -0.49 -13.03 -2.07
CA GLU A 90 -1.04 -14.37 -2.37
C GLU A 90 -0.89 -15.39 -1.21
N GLY A 91 -0.23 -15.03 -0.10
CA GLY A 91 0.08 -15.95 1.00
C GLY A 91 -0.79 -15.89 2.27
N PHE A 92 -1.74 -14.96 2.41
CA PHE A 92 -2.42 -14.71 3.70
C PHE A 92 -3.96 -14.76 3.66
N ILE A 93 -4.56 -15.48 2.70
CA ILE A 93 -6.00 -15.77 2.78
C ILE A 93 -6.20 -17.01 3.65
N SER A 94 -6.49 -16.80 4.94
CA SER A 94 -7.06 -17.87 5.78
C SER A 94 -8.42 -18.30 5.22
N PRO A 95 -8.66 -19.60 4.98
CA PRO A 95 -9.97 -20.08 4.57
C PRO A 95 -10.88 -20.25 5.81
N GLY A 96 -11.93 -19.44 5.89
CA GLY A 96 -13.00 -19.56 6.89
C GLY A 96 -13.53 -18.17 7.24
N GLU A 97 -14.78 -17.82 6.97
CA GLU A 97 -15.97 -18.55 7.40
C GLU A 97 -16.94 -18.81 6.22
N LYS A 98 -17.38 -20.07 6.10
CA LYS A 98 -18.62 -20.38 5.38
C LYS A 98 -19.78 -19.75 6.16
N SER A 99 -20.51 -18.81 5.56
CA SER A 99 -21.83 -18.46 6.06
C SER A 99 -22.74 -19.71 5.98
N PRO A 100 -23.49 -20.04 7.04
CA PRO A 100 -24.50 -21.08 6.98
C PRO A 100 -25.55 -20.69 5.94
N GLN A 101 -25.88 -21.62 5.05
CA GLN A 101 -27.14 -21.59 4.33
C GLN A 101 -28.24 -21.90 5.33
N GLU A 102 -29.21 -20.98 5.47
CA GLU A 102 -30.65 -21.24 5.65
C GLU A 102 -31.43 -19.93 5.59
#